data_AF-A0A5Q0GUP6-F1
#
_entry.id   AF-A0A5Q0GUP6-F1
#
_cell.length_a   1.000
_cell.length_b   1.000
_cell.length_c   1.000
_cell.angle_alpha   90.00
_cell.angle_beta   90.00
_cell.angle_gamma   90.00
#
_symmetry.space_group_name_H-M   'P 1'
#
loop_
_entity.id
_entity.type
_entity.pdbx_description
1 polymer ?
#
loop_
_entity_poly.entity_id
_entity_poly.type
_entity_poly.pdbx_seq_one_letter_code
_entity_poly.pdbx_strand_id
1 'polypeptide(L)'
;MTPPHPASGGLPSPDAVRRLVTRGRPAEFPLPPTVPWSGVPAAAEGLRAGLGADDLLVIASPGAGPGRPPSLVVRRLVDRDEARRLRGPLEALVAEFRDLAHRLAVPFRLHVEPALVGGDEYPDELEAAGETWSLHVHGEHCLFAGLVSGREVEVNTDDPDAVDPGFLLRYAESTGRHAEVRAACVEGFHDMDRMLTLAGLGPRRG
;
A
#
# COMPACT_ATOMS: atom_id res chain seq x y z
N MET A 1 28.35 20.52 3.50
CA MET A 1 28.39 20.00 2.12
C MET A 1 26.99 20.19 1.53
N THR A 2 26.81 21.26 0.76
CA THR A 2 25.51 21.67 0.25
C THR A 2 25.13 20.77 -0.92
N PRO A 3 23.92 20.17 -0.97
CA PRO A 3 23.50 19.42 -2.13
C PRO A 3 23.47 20.36 -3.35
N PRO A 4 23.85 19.88 -4.55
CA PRO A 4 23.79 20.68 -5.75
C PRO A 4 22.34 21.13 -6.01
N HIS A 5 22.14 22.43 -6.08
CA HIS A 5 20.89 23.05 -6.49
C HIS A 5 20.65 22.66 -7.96
N PRO A 6 19.52 22.02 -8.33
CA PRO A 6 19.18 21.87 -9.73
C PRO A 6 18.90 23.24 -10.33
N ALA A 7 19.67 23.57 -11.37
CA ALA A 7 19.50 24.79 -12.16
C ALA A 7 18.18 24.74 -12.95
N SER A 8 17.50 25.89 -12.99
CA SER A 8 16.57 26.31 -14.06
C SER A 8 15.30 25.47 -14.28
N GLY A 9 14.22 25.80 -13.56
CA GLY A 9 12.82 25.84 -14.03
C GLY A 9 12.16 24.62 -14.71
N GLY A 10 12.86 23.50 -14.87
CA GLY A 10 12.41 22.31 -15.59
C GLY A 10 12.41 21.06 -14.70
N LEU A 11 11.73 20.02 -15.18
CA LEU A 11 11.72 18.69 -14.54
C LEU A 11 13.16 18.16 -14.39
N PRO A 12 13.45 17.39 -13.32
CA PRO A 12 14.77 16.76 -13.18
C PRO A 12 15.04 15.83 -14.37
N SER A 13 16.30 15.77 -14.82
CA SER A 13 16.65 14.82 -15.88
C SER A 13 16.53 13.37 -15.39
N PRO A 14 16.18 12.41 -16.25
CA PRO A 14 16.08 11.00 -15.88
C PRO A 14 17.34 10.46 -15.18
N ASP A 15 18.52 10.84 -15.65
CA ASP A 15 19.80 10.44 -15.05
C ASP A 15 20.00 11.02 -13.65
N ALA A 16 19.58 12.26 -13.42
CA ALA A 16 19.64 12.88 -12.09
C ALA A 16 18.74 12.13 -11.10
N VAL A 17 17.52 11.80 -11.52
CA VAL A 17 16.60 10.98 -10.71
C VAL A 17 17.21 9.62 -10.39
N ARG A 18 17.72 8.90 -11.41
CA ARG A 18 18.30 7.55 -11.22
C ARG A 18 19.47 7.54 -10.25
N ARG A 19 20.29 8.60 -10.22
CA ARG A 19 21.40 8.73 -9.28
C ARG A 19 20.96 9.06 -7.85
N LEU A 20 19.87 9.80 -7.69
CA LEU A 20 19.42 10.31 -6.39
C LEU A 20 18.45 9.36 -5.68
N VAL A 21 17.66 8.58 -6.44
CA VAL A 21 16.64 7.69 -5.88
C VAL A 21 17.21 6.29 -5.66
N THR A 22 17.26 5.89 -4.39
CA THR A 22 17.64 4.55 -3.94
C THR A 22 16.51 3.95 -3.10
N ARG A 23 16.41 2.61 -3.01
CA ARG A 23 15.38 1.93 -2.21
C ARG A 23 15.42 2.43 -0.76
N GLY A 24 14.26 2.79 -0.21
CA GLY A 24 14.12 3.33 1.15
C GLY A 24 14.59 4.78 1.31
N ARG A 25 15.00 5.42 0.21
CA ARG A 25 15.46 6.81 0.23
C ARG A 25 14.85 7.56 -0.95
N PRO A 26 13.60 8.05 -0.80
CA PRO A 26 12.96 8.85 -1.82
C PRO A 26 13.74 10.13 -2.11
N ALA A 27 13.65 10.62 -3.34
CA ALA A 27 14.13 11.94 -3.70
C ALA A 27 12.96 12.89 -3.92
N GLU A 28 13.09 14.11 -3.42
CA GLU A 28 12.11 15.18 -3.60
C GLU A 28 12.66 16.21 -4.58
N PHE A 29 11.85 16.57 -5.56
CA PHE A 29 12.17 17.56 -6.59
C PHE A 29 11.17 18.71 -6.48
N PRO A 30 11.52 19.81 -5.82
CA PRO A 30 10.66 20.98 -5.70
C PRO A 30 10.32 21.55 -7.08
N LEU A 31 9.05 21.87 -7.28
CA LEU A 31 8.60 22.63 -8.44
C LEU A 31 8.62 24.13 -8.12
N PRO A 32 8.69 25.00 -9.13
CA PRO A 32 8.56 26.43 -8.91
C PRO A 32 7.26 26.78 -8.18
N PRO A 33 7.26 27.73 -7.21
CA PRO A 33 6.05 28.15 -6.49
C PRO A 33 4.95 28.70 -7.41
N THR A 34 5.32 29.11 -8.62
CA THR A 34 4.40 29.62 -9.65
C THR A 34 3.63 28.52 -10.37
N VAL A 35 3.99 27.24 -10.19
CA VAL A 35 3.25 26.12 -10.78
C VAL A 35 1.96 25.92 -9.99
N PRO A 36 0.77 26.08 -10.61
CA PRO A 36 -0.49 25.79 -9.94
C PRO A 36 -0.60 24.29 -9.66
N TRP A 37 -1.36 23.91 -8.63
CA TRP A 37 -1.57 22.51 -8.28
C TRP A 37 -2.05 21.65 -9.48
N SER A 38 -2.89 22.20 -10.34
CA SER A 38 -3.34 21.54 -11.57
C SER A 38 -2.22 21.18 -12.55
N GLY A 39 -1.07 21.86 -12.49
CA GLY A 39 0.11 21.57 -13.32
C GLY A 39 1.02 20.48 -12.73
N VAL A 40 0.88 20.15 -11.45
CA VAL A 40 1.74 19.17 -10.76
C VAL A 40 1.50 17.74 -11.26
N PRO A 41 0.25 17.26 -11.46
CA PRO A 41 0.01 15.96 -12.08
C PRO A 41 0.62 15.83 -13.48
N ALA A 42 0.54 16.87 -14.30
CA ALA A 42 1.14 16.88 -15.64
C ALA A 42 2.68 16.81 -15.58
N ALA A 43 3.29 17.52 -14.63
CA ALA A 43 4.72 17.45 -14.35
C ALA A 43 5.15 16.04 -13.90
N ALA A 44 4.38 15.40 -13.02
CA ALA A 44 4.62 14.03 -12.59
C ALA A 44 4.55 13.06 -13.77
N GLU A 45 3.55 13.20 -14.64
CA GLU A 45 3.38 12.35 -15.82
C GLU A 45 4.51 12.53 -16.84
N GLY A 46 4.92 13.77 -17.11
CA GLY A 46 6.07 14.06 -17.95
C GLY A 46 7.36 13.42 -17.43
N LEU A 47 7.57 13.45 -16.11
CA LEU A 47 8.73 12.79 -15.51
C LEU A 47 8.64 11.26 -15.62
N ARG A 48 7.47 10.66 -15.38
CA ARG A 48 7.26 9.20 -15.55
C ARG A 48 7.58 8.77 -16.97
N ALA A 49 7.06 9.47 -17.97
CA ALA A 49 7.30 9.19 -19.37
C ALA A 49 8.79 9.28 -19.73
N GLY A 50 9.49 10.30 -19.21
CA GLY A 50 10.93 10.49 -19.45
C GLY A 50 11.82 9.46 -18.76
N LEU A 51 11.40 8.90 -17.62
CA LEU A 51 12.20 7.90 -16.91
C LEU A 51 12.25 6.57 -17.64
N GLY A 52 11.14 6.14 -18.25
CA GLY A 52 11.02 4.84 -18.93
C GLY A 52 11.34 3.62 -18.06
N ALA A 53 11.48 3.82 -16.74
CA ALA A 53 11.81 2.81 -15.75
C ALA A 53 10.53 2.40 -15.06
N ASP A 54 10.27 1.10 -15.00
CA ASP A 54 9.06 0.59 -14.39
C ASP A 54 9.15 0.50 -12.86
N ASP A 55 10.36 0.53 -12.29
CA ASP A 55 10.63 0.48 -10.85
C ASP A 55 10.63 1.85 -10.14
N LEU A 56 10.39 2.95 -10.86
CA LEU A 56 10.34 4.29 -10.28
C LEU A 56 8.91 4.81 -10.20
N LEU A 57 8.45 5.08 -8.98
CA LEU A 57 7.15 5.71 -8.72
C LEU A 57 7.34 7.22 -8.53
N VAL A 58 6.65 8.01 -9.35
CA VAL A 58 6.60 9.48 -9.21
C VAL A 58 5.26 9.87 -8.58
N ILE A 59 5.30 10.62 -7.49
CA ILE A 59 4.15 11.10 -6.73
C ILE A 59 4.10 12.62 -6.79
N ALA A 60 2.96 13.18 -7.18
CA ALA A 60 2.68 14.60 -7.07
C ALA A 60 2.40 14.94 -5.60
N SER A 61 3.19 15.82 -5.02
CA SER A 61 3.05 16.27 -3.62
C SER A 61 2.67 17.75 -3.59
N PRO A 62 1.61 18.14 -2.85
CA PRO A 62 1.22 19.54 -2.71
C PRO A 62 2.21 20.37 -1.87
N GLY A 63 3.20 19.72 -1.24
CA GLY A 63 4.10 20.33 -0.27
C GLY A 63 3.54 20.17 1.15
N ALA A 64 4.42 19.89 2.12
CA ALA A 64 4.02 19.72 3.52
C ALA A 64 4.04 21.06 4.28
N GLY A 65 2.89 21.69 4.44
CA GLY A 65 2.69 22.86 5.32
C GLY A 65 2.59 24.22 4.59
N PRO A 66 2.22 25.29 5.31
CA PRO A 66 1.99 26.61 4.72
C PRO A 66 3.26 27.13 4.02
N GLY A 67 3.12 27.54 2.75
CA GLY A 67 4.20 28.18 1.98
C GLY A 67 5.26 27.23 1.42
N ARG A 68 5.12 25.90 1.58
CA ARG A 68 5.99 24.97 0.85
C ARG A 68 5.55 24.86 -0.61
N PRO A 69 6.48 24.96 -1.58
CA PRO A 69 6.14 24.76 -2.98
C PRO A 69 5.72 23.31 -3.21
N PRO A 70 4.88 23.05 -4.24
CA PRO A 70 4.61 21.69 -4.68
C PRO A 70 5.89 20.99 -5.08
N SER A 71 5.93 19.67 -4.97
CA SER A 71 7.09 18.86 -5.31
C SER A 71 6.71 17.55 -5.98
N LEU A 72 7.68 16.96 -6.67
CA LEU A 72 7.59 15.58 -7.14
C LEU A 72 8.42 14.72 -6.20
N VAL A 73 7.80 13.70 -5.59
CA VAL A 73 8.50 12.70 -4.79
C VAL A 73 8.69 11.46 -5.65
N VAL A 74 9.93 10.99 -5.77
CA VAL A 74 10.24 9.78 -6.53
C VAL A 74 10.77 8.70 -5.60
N ARG A 75 10.16 7.52 -5.67
CA ARG A 75 10.53 6.32 -4.91
C ARG A 75 11.03 5.24 -5.87
N ARG A 76 11.98 4.43 -5.41
CA ARG A 76 12.39 3.21 -6.13
C ARG A 76 11.75 2.02 -5.48
N LEU A 77 10.82 1.40 -6.20
CA LEU A 77 10.10 0.22 -5.78
C LEU A 77 10.91 -1.04 -6.06
N VAL A 78 10.44 -2.16 -5.53
CA VAL A 78 10.91 -3.52 -5.85
C VAL A 78 11.01 -3.73 -7.37
N ASP A 79 12.12 -4.29 -7.84
CA ASP A 79 12.31 -4.56 -9.26
C ASP A 79 11.60 -5.86 -9.70
N ARG A 80 11.52 -6.10 -11.02
CA ARG A 80 10.84 -7.28 -11.56
C ARG A 80 11.52 -8.60 -11.18
N ASP A 81 12.84 -8.62 -11.07
CA ASP A 81 13.57 -9.84 -10.78
C ASP A 81 13.43 -10.21 -9.31
N GLU A 82 13.44 -9.22 -8.41
CA GLU A 82 13.13 -9.38 -7.00
C GLU A 82 11.69 -9.82 -6.79
N ALA A 83 10.71 -9.15 -7.41
CA ALA A 83 9.31 -9.58 -7.35
C ALA A 83 9.13 -11.02 -7.88
N ARG A 84 9.84 -11.40 -8.95
CA ARG A 84 9.81 -12.78 -9.48
C ARG A 84 10.36 -13.79 -8.48
N ARG A 85 11.46 -13.47 -7.79
CA ARG A 85 12.03 -14.34 -6.74
C ARG A 85 11.09 -14.50 -5.56
N LEU A 86 10.33 -13.45 -5.22
CA LEU A 86 9.40 -13.43 -4.09
C LEU A 86 8.00 -13.94 -4.42
N ARG A 87 7.76 -14.39 -5.65
CA ARG A 87 6.43 -14.81 -6.10
C ARG A 87 5.84 -15.92 -5.23
N GLY A 88 6.59 -16.98 -4.93
CA GLY A 88 6.12 -18.09 -4.09
C GLY A 88 5.76 -17.64 -2.68
N PRO A 89 6.66 -16.96 -1.94
CA PRO A 89 6.33 -16.37 -0.64
C PRO A 89 5.12 -15.44 -0.66
N LEU A 90 4.99 -14.59 -1.68
CA LEU A 90 3.84 -13.69 -1.84
C LEU A 90 2.53 -14.46 -2.05
N GLU A 91 2.53 -15.49 -2.91
CA GLU A 91 1.36 -16.35 -3.15
C GLU A 91 0.93 -17.06 -1.86
N ALA A 92 1.88 -17.53 -1.05
CA ALA A 92 1.59 -18.13 0.25
C ALA A 92 0.97 -17.12 1.23
N LEU A 93 1.52 -15.90 1.32
CA LEU A 93 0.98 -14.82 2.14
C LEU A 93 -0.47 -14.48 1.73
N VAL A 94 -0.73 -14.32 0.43
CA VAL A 94 -2.07 -14.00 -0.10
C VAL A 94 -3.06 -15.14 0.17
N ALA A 95 -2.66 -16.39 -0.08
CA ALA A 95 -3.53 -17.54 0.15
C ALA A 95 -3.95 -17.64 1.62
N GLU A 96 -3.00 -17.39 2.52
CA GLU A 96 -3.25 -17.44 3.95
C GLU A 96 -4.12 -16.27 4.45
N PHE A 97 -3.88 -15.07 3.93
CA PHE A 97 -4.72 -13.90 4.21
C PHE A 97 -6.18 -14.18 3.79
N ARG A 98 -6.39 -14.67 2.57
CA ARG A 98 -7.73 -15.00 2.05
C ARG A 98 -8.41 -16.09 2.87
N ASP A 99 -7.69 -17.17 3.18
CA ASP A 99 -8.22 -18.27 3.99
C ASP A 99 -8.71 -17.77 5.36
N LEU A 100 -7.95 -16.89 6.02
CA LEU A 100 -8.42 -16.27 7.26
C LEU A 100 -9.59 -15.30 7.02
N ALA A 101 -9.50 -14.44 6.00
CA ALA A 101 -10.56 -13.49 5.65
C ALA A 101 -11.91 -14.18 5.44
N HIS A 102 -11.95 -15.29 4.70
CA HIS A 102 -13.15 -16.10 4.49
C HIS A 102 -13.70 -16.65 5.82
N ARG A 103 -12.83 -17.19 6.68
CA ARG A 103 -13.25 -17.72 7.99
C ARG A 103 -13.80 -16.65 8.94
N LEU A 104 -13.41 -15.39 8.79
CA LEU A 104 -13.89 -14.27 9.60
C LEU A 104 -15.14 -13.62 9.00
N ALA A 105 -15.21 -13.49 7.67
CA ALA A 105 -16.35 -12.91 6.98
C ALA A 105 -17.63 -13.73 7.19
N VAL A 106 -17.55 -15.06 7.20
CA VAL A 106 -18.73 -15.93 7.40
C VAL A 106 -19.48 -15.61 8.71
N PRO A 107 -18.86 -15.71 9.89
CA PRO A 107 -19.56 -15.41 11.13
C PRO A 107 -19.87 -13.91 11.28
N PHE A 108 -19.07 -13.01 10.71
CA PHE A 108 -19.41 -11.57 10.65
C PHE A 108 -20.76 -11.34 9.94
N ARG A 109 -20.95 -11.93 8.75
CA ARG A 109 -22.21 -11.82 7.99
C ARG A 109 -23.41 -12.45 8.70
N LEU A 110 -23.17 -13.45 9.55
CA LEU A 110 -24.23 -14.13 10.29
C LEU A 110 -24.66 -13.37 11.56
N HIS A 111 -23.72 -12.69 12.22
CA HIS A 111 -23.92 -12.20 13.59
C HIS A 111 -23.77 -10.69 13.75
N VAL A 112 -23.07 -10.01 12.83
CA VAL A 112 -22.76 -8.58 12.91
C VAL A 112 -23.51 -7.81 11.82
N GLU A 113 -23.39 -8.25 10.57
CA GLU A 113 -23.98 -7.56 9.42
C GLU A 113 -25.50 -7.32 9.53
N PRO A 114 -26.34 -8.27 9.97
CA PRO A 114 -27.78 -8.03 10.06
C PRO A 114 -28.15 -6.91 11.05
N ALA A 115 -27.45 -6.86 12.19
CA ALA A 115 -27.64 -5.82 13.20
C ALA A 115 -27.10 -4.47 12.71
N LEU A 116 -25.93 -4.45 12.06
CA LEU A 116 -25.36 -3.25 11.46
C LEU A 116 -26.30 -2.63 10.41
N VAL A 117 -26.87 -3.45 9.52
CA VAL A 117 -27.83 -3.00 8.49
C VAL A 117 -29.15 -2.54 9.13
N GLY A 118 -29.58 -3.20 10.21
CA GLY A 118 -30.77 -2.81 10.98
C GLY A 118 -30.60 -1.53 11.80
N GLY A 119 -29.36 -1.08 12.02
CA GLY A 119 -29.05 0.02 12.94
C GLY A 119 -29.14 -0.39 14.41
N ASP A 120 -29.07 -1.69 14.69
CA ASP A 120 -29.09 -2.28 16.03
C ASP A 120 -27.68 -2.40 16.62
N GLU A 121 -27.62 -2.64 17.93
CA GLU A 121 -26.37 -3.00 18.61
C GLU A 121 -25.86 -4.37 18.13
N TYR A 122 -24.57 -4.45 17.83
CA TYR A 122 -23.88 -5.66 17.40
C TYR A 122 -22.74 -5.98 18.36
N PRO A 123 -22.27 -7.23 18.44
CA PRO A 123 -21.21 -7.59 19.36
C PRO A 123 -19.87 -6.93 18.96
N ASP A 124 -19.12 -6.42 19.94
CA ASP A 124 -17.76 -5.89 19.74
C ASP A 124 -16.71 -6.99 19.50
N GLU A 125 -17.09 -8.25 19.74
CA GLU A 125 -16.22 -9.42 19.68
C GLU A 125 -16.87 -10.59 18.95
N LEU A 126 -16.06 -11.43 18.31
CA LEU A 126 -16.54 -12.60 17.58
C LEU A 126 -15.59 -13.79 17.71
N GLU A 127 -16.12 -14.98 17.97
CA GLU A 127 -15.36 -16.23 17.96
C GLU A 127 -15.29 -16.81 16.55
N ALA A 128 -14.08 -16.93 16.01
CA ALA A 128 -13.83 -17.49 14.69
C ALA A 128 -12.40 -17.98 14.53
N ALA A 129 -12.21 -18.98 13.67
CA ALA A 129 -10.90 -19.57 13.37
C ALA A 129 -10.12 -20.02 14.64
N GLY A 130 -10.83 -20.40 15.70
CA GLY A 130 -10.24 -20.88 16.95
C GLY A 130 -9.77 -19.79 17.93
N GLU A 131 -10.13 -18.51 17.71
CA GLU A 131 -9.90 -17.45 18.71
C GLU A 131 -11.03 -16.42 18.75
N THR A 132 -10.97 -15.53 19.74
CA THR A 132 -11.83 -14.35 19.87
C THR A 132 -11.17 -13.14 19.23
N TRP A 133 -11.93 -12.43 18.40
CA TRP A 133 -11.51 -11.25 17.65
C TRP A 133 -12.30 -10.04 18.12
N SER A 134 -11.61 -8.95 18.45
CA SER A 134 -12.23 -7.63 18.57
C SER A 134 -12.51 -7.07 17.19
N LEU A 135 -13.66 -6.42 17.03
CA LEU A 135 -14.17 -5.93 15.76
C LEU A 135 -14.10 -4.41 15.68
N HIS A 136 -13.57 -3.89 14.58
CA HIS A 136 -13.69 -2.49 14.23
C HIS A 136 -14.25 -2.35 12.81
N VAL A 137 -15.55 -2.03 12.72
CA VAL A 137 -16.27 -1.91 11.44
C VAL A 137 -16.11 -0.51 10.86
N HIS A 138 -15.74 -0.41 9.59
CA HIS A 138 -15.62 0.87 8.88
C HIS A 138 -15.87 0.72 7.37
N GLY A 139 -17.06 1.14 6.94
CA GLY A 139 -17.50 0.97 5.55
C GLY A 139 -17.69 -0.51 5.21
N GLU A 140 -17.19 -0.94 4.06
CA GLU A 140 -17.26 -2.32 3.55
C GLU A 140 -16.27 -3.27 4.24
N HIS A 141 -15.46 -2.75 5.16
CA HIS A 141 -14.36 -3.47 5.79
C HIS A 141 -14.58 -3.61 7.30
N CYS A 142 -14.02 -4.68 7.85
CA CYS A 142 -13.86 -4.85 9.28
C CYS A 142 -12.40 -5.21 9.59
N LEU A 143 -11.79 -4.49 10.51
CA LEU A 143 -10.55 -4.89 11.15
C LEU A 143 -10.87 -5.88 12.29
N PHE A 144 -10.33 -7.08 12.17
CA PHE A 144 -10.35 -8.10 13.19
C PHE A 144 -9.01 -8.11 13.91
N ALA A 145 -9.02 -7.89 15.22
CA ALA A 145 -7.84 -7.96 16.08
C ALA A 145 -7.95 -9.14 17.06
N GLY A 146 -7.07 -10.13 16.89
CA GLY A 146 -7.04 -11.35 17.68
C GLY A 146 -6.62 -11.06 19.12
N LEU A 147 -7.52 -11.30 20.08
CA LEU A 147 -7.28 -10.92 21.48
C LEU A 147 -6.17 -11.72 22.15
N VAL A 148 -5.93 -12.95 21.68
CA VAL A 148 -4.87 -13.83 22.19
C VAL A 148 -3.62 -13.75 21.32
N SER A 149 -3.78 -13.88 20.00
CA SER A 149 -2.66 -13.95 19.07
C SER A 149 -2.02 -12.59 18.77
N GLY A 150 -2.72 -11.49 19.00
CA GLY A 150 -2.32 -10.14 18.58
C GLY A 150 -2.29 -9.96 17.06
N ARG A 151 -2.84 -10.91 16.29
CA ARG A 151 -2.91 -10.82 14.83
C ARG A 151 -3.96 -9.81 14.43
N GLU A 152 -3.65 -9.04 13.40
CA GLU A 152 -4.58 -8.08 12.82
C GLU A 152 -4.81 -8.44 11.37
N VAL A 153 -6.08 -8.47 10.95
CA VAL A 153 -6.50 -8.67 9.57
C VAL A 153 -7.68 -7.77 9.26
N GLU A 154 -7.54 -6.94 8.23
CA GLU A 154 -8.61 -6.05 7.77
C GLU A 154 -9.21 -6.65 6.49
N VAL A 155 -10.49 -7.00 6.57
CA VAL A 155 -11.17 -7.82 5.56
C VAL A 155 -12.27 -7.00 4.92
N ASN A 156 -12.36 -7.03 3.58
CA ASN A 156 -13.60 -6.66 2.93
C ASN A 156 -14.64 -7.76 3.20
N THR A 157 -15.65 -7.42 4.01
CA THR A 157 -16.58 -8.42 4.49
C THR A 157 -17.55 -8.88 3.41
N ASP A 158 -17.63 -8.21 2.26
CA ASP A 158 -18.48 -8.59 1.11
C ASP A 158 -17.69 -9.39 0.05
N ASP A 159 -16.42 -9.05 -0.13
CA ASP A 159 -15.47 -9.72 -1.03
C ASP A 159 -14.17 -10.12 -0.28
N PRO A 160 -14.17 -11.22 0.49
CA PRO A 160 -13.00 -11.69 1.23
C PRO A 160 -11.83 -12.16 0.34
N ASP A 161 -12.04 -12.27 -0.98
CA ASP A 161 -10.96 -12.51 -1.94
C ASP A 161 -10.25 -11.22 -2.38
N ALA A 162 -10.85 -10.04 -2.13
CA ALA A 162 -10.23 -8.75 -2.35
C ALA A 162 -9.02 -8.57 -1.43
N VAL A 163 -7.90 -8.20 -2.03
CA VAL A 163 -6.64 -7.99 -1.31
C VAL A 163 -6.22 -6.54 -1.47
N ASP A 164 -6.32 -5.77 -0.39
CA ASP A 164 -5.69 -4.47 -0.28
C ASP A 164 -4.19 -4.64 0.07
N PRO A 165 -3.26 -4.02 -0.67
CA PRO A 165 -1.83 -4.14 -0.39
C PRO A 165 -1.42 -3.68 1.01
N GLY A 166 -2.08 -2.65 1.56
CA GLY A 166 -1.81 -2.13 2.90
C GLY A 166 -2.30 -3.08 3.99
N PHE A 167 -3.46 -3.70 3.81
CA PHE A 167 -4.00 -4.66 4.77
C PHE A 167 -3.19 -5.95 4.78
N LEU A 168 -2.78 -6.42 3.60
CA LEU A 168 -1.93 -7.59 3.47
C LEU A 168 -0.57 -7.38 4.16
N LEU A 169 0.03 -6.19 3.99
CA LEU A 169 1.30 -5.85 4.65
C LEU A 169 1.14 -5.79 6.18
N ARG A 170 0.08 -5.13 6.68
CA ARG A 170 -0.22 -5.11 8.13
C ARG A 170 -0.44 -6.51 8.71
N TYR A 171 -1.12 -7.38 7.97
CA TYR A 171 -1.28 -8.79 8.36
C TYR A 171 0.05 -9.55 8.42
N ALA A 172 0.93 -9.37 7.43
CA ALA A 172 2.26 -9.97 7.45
C ALA A 172 3.07 -9.46 8.67
N GLU A 173 2.95 -8.18 9.00
CA GLU A 173 3.61 -7.56 10.15
C GLU A 173 3.09 -8.11 11.48
N SER A 174 1.77 -8.14 11.69
CA SER A 174 1.14 -8.60 12.93
C SER A 174 1.39 -10.08 13.20
N THR A 175 1.47 -10.91 12.15
CA THR A 175 1.78 -12.34 12.31
C THR A 175 3.27 -12.62 12.53
N GLY A 176 4.15 -11.66 12.30
CA GLY A 176 5.60 -11.86 12.38
C GLY A 176 6.18 -12.79 11.30
N ARG A 177 5.41 -13.20 10.29
CA ARG A 177 5.82 -14.16 9.25
C ARG A 177 6.08 -13.47 7.92
N HIS A 178 6.45 -14.26 6.90
CA HIS A 178 6.74 -13.78 5.54
C HIS A 178 7.83 -12.70 5.52
N ALA A 179 8.92 -12.95 6.26
CA ALA A 179 9.97 -11.97 6.53
C ALA A 179 10.62 -11.43 5.25
N GLU A 180 10.82 -12.27 4.22
CA GLU A 180 11.37 -11.82 2.94
C GLU A 180 10.44 -10.86 2.18
N VAL A 181 9.12 -11.08 2.22
CA VAL A 181 8.14 -10.20 1.57
C VAL A 181 8.11 -8.86 2.30
N ARG A 182 8.09 -8.89 3.64
CA ARG A 182 8.12 -7.67 4.47
C ARG A 182 9.40 -6.87 4.27
N ALA A 183 10.56 -7.55 4.27
CA ALA A 183 11.84 -6.91 4.04
C ALA A 183 11.94 -6.26 2.65
N ALA A 184 11.26 -6.84 1.65
CA ALA A 184 11.17 -6.28 0.32
C ALA A 184 10.21 -5.08 0.23
N CYS A 185 9.29 -4.89 1.19
CA CYS A 185 8.35 -3.76 1.24
C CYS A 185 8.95 -2.49 1.90
N VAL A 186 10.12 -2.07 1.45
CA VAL A 186 10.83 -0.90 2.01
C VAL A 186 10.03 0.40 1.83
N GLU A 187 9.29 0.52 0.72
CA GLU A 187 8.40 1.64 0.41
C GLU A 187 6.94 1.36 0.84
N GLY A 188 6.74 0.34 1.69
CA GLY A 188 5.44 -0.03 2.29
C GLY A 188 4.41 -0.47 1.25
N PHE A 189 3.23 0.16 1.31
CA PHE A 189 2.09 -0.09 0.42
C PHE A 189 2.50 -0.19 -1.07
N HIS A 190 3.35 0.72 -1.54
CA HIS A 190 3.70 0.79 -2.96
C HIS A 190 4.51 -0.41 -3.45
N ASP A 191 5.37 -0.97 -2.59
CA ASP A 191 6.10 -2.20 -2.92
C ASP A 191 5.16 -3.41 -2.94
N MET A 192 4.27 -3.52 -1.95
CA MET A 192 3.28 -4.61 -1.91
C MET A 192 2.35 -4.56 -3.13
N ASP A 193 1.80 -3.39 -3.46
CA ASP A 193 0.93 -3.18 -4.63
C ASP A 193 1.63 -3.58 -5.93
N ARG A 194 2.89 -3.18 -6.08
CA ARG A 194 3.70 -3.55 -7.24
C ARG A 194 3.95 -5.05 -7.32
N MET A 195 4.32 -5.71 -6.21
CA MET A 195 4.52 -7.16 -6.21
C MET A 195 3.25 -7.91 -6.59
N LEU A 196 2.11 -7.54 -6.00
CA LEU A 196 0.80 -8.11 -6.33
C LEU A 196 0.44 -7.91 -7.79
N THR A 197 0.68 -6.71 -8.33
CA THR A 197 0.46 -6.39 -9.76
C THR A 197 1.33 -7.25 -10.67
N LEU A 198 2.64 -7.35 -10.39
CA LEU A 198 3.58 -8.13 -11.20
C LEU A 198 3.31 -9.64 -11.13
N ALA A 199 2.77 -10.13 -10.00
CA ALA A 199 2.39 -11.54 -9.83
C ALA A 199 1.01 -11.88 -10.44
N GLY A 200 0.20 -10.88 -10.79
CA GLY A 200 -1.18 -11.09 -11.23
C GLY A 200 -2.13 -11.45 -10.08
N LEU A 201 -1.80 -11.02 -8.85
CA LEU A 201 -2.55 -11.28 -7.62
C LEU A 201 -3.28 -10.05 -7.08
N GLY A 202 -3.02 -8.87 -7.64
CA GLY A 202 -3.70 -7.63 -7.28
C GLY A 202 -5.18 -7.62 -7.68
N PRO A 203 -5.94 -6.60 -7.23
CA PRO A 203 -7.35 -6.47 -7.58
C PRO A 203 -7.52 -6.48 -9.11
N ARG A 204 -8.50 -7.26 -9.59
CA ARG A 204 -8.86 -7.29 -11.02
C ARG A 204 -9.31 -5.89 -11.40
N ARG A 205 -8.49 -5.17 -12.16
CA ARG A 205 -8.92 -3.92 -12.79
C ARG A 205 -9.90 -4.31 -13.90
N GLY A 206 -11.19 -4.09 -13.65
CA GLY A 206 -12.25 -4.19 -14.65
C GLY A 206 -12.11 -3.15 -15.75
#